data_AF-A8Q103-F1
#
_entry.id   AF-A8Q103-F1
#
_cell.length_a   1.000
_cell.length_b   1.000
_cell.length_c   1.000
_cell.angle_alpha   90.00
_cell.angle_beta   90.00
_cell.angle_gamma   90.00
#
_symmetry.space_group_name_H-M   'P 1'
#
loop_
_entity.id
_entity.type
_entity.pdbx_description
1 polymer ?
#
loop_
_entity_poly.entity_id
_entity_poly.type
_entity_poly.pdbx_seq_one_letter_code
_entity_poly.pdbx_strand_id
1 'polypeptide(L)'
;MENASGGFMSDLTFHGGRFGAWMGNQQFTVRNVYFSECKTAICMHWNWAWTFIDVHVHNCEIGLELLGMFPDKQGVGSLILSDWDVSDSSVVVQLEKEGTGRLILDNMHIRDVQSIVKGPSGPLLLPKCTQDTVKFWLKAPASLPSAPSELQLRHTPDGPIYMGHISPPVRPQCLTNKKGHWFGREKPSYETWHNLVNVQKYGAKGDGVSDDTKAIQVVLDEAIGQVIFVPYGVYVLHDTLHIPTGTLMVGEAQPIFVGTGPKFQDA
;
A
#
# COMPACT_ATOMS: atom_id res chain seq x y z
N MET A 1 15.06 0.48 -5.52
CA MET A 1 14.35 -0.64 -6.17
C MET A 1 14.27 -0.31 -7.65
N GLU A 2 14.99 -1.05 -8.48
CA GLU A 2 15.21 -0.77 -9.89
C GLU A 2 14.18 -1.43 -10.81
N ASN A 3 13.76 -2.65 -10.50
CA ASN A 3 12.69 -3.41 -11.13
C ASN A 3 12.30 -4.58 -10.21
N ALA A 4 11.15 -5.20 -10.46
CA ALA A 4 10.74 -6.54 -10.02
C ALA A 4 9.22 -6.69 -10.27
N SER A 5 8.63 -7.71 -9.66
CA SER A 5 7.18 -7.89 -9.50
C SER A 5 6.89 -8.06 -8.01
N GLY A 6 6.84 -6.94 -7.28
CA GLY A 6 6.43 -6.91 -5.87
C GLY A 6 4.90 -6.91 -5.73
N GLY A 7 4.32 -6.71 -4.56
CA GLY A 7 4.87 -6.72 -3.20
C GLY A 7 4.11 -5.77 -2.27
N PHE A 8 4.29 -5.92 -0.97
CA PHE A 8 3.71 -5.05 0.06
C PHE A 8 4.83 -4.53 0.97
N MET A 9 4.75 -3.24 1.36
CA MET A 9 5.63 -2.66 2.37
C MET A 9 4.81 -1.74 3.27
N SER A 10 5.10 -1.74 4.56
CA SER A 10 4.49 -0.81 5.49
C SER A 10 5.38 -0.46 6.66
N ASP A 11 4.96 0.57 7.39
CA ASP A 11 5.46 0.91 8.72
C ASP A 11 6.95 1.31 8.67
N LEU A 12 7.28 2.17 7.69
CA LEU A 12 8.64 2.65 7.41
C LEU A 12 8.75 4.16 7.64
N THR A 13 9.89 4.60 8.19
CA THR A 13 10.20 6.00 8.39
C THR A 13 11.54 6.35 7.74
N PHE A 14 11.55 7.42 6.95
CA PHE A 14 12.71 7.93 6.23
C PHE A 14 12.96 9.38 6.65
N HIS A 15 14.21 9.70 7.00
CA HIS A 15 14.63 11.05 7.41
C HIS A 15 15.84 11.50 6.60
N GLY A 16 15.76 12.70 6.01
CA GLY A 16 16.84 13.30 5.25
C GLY A 16 17.10 12.65 3.88
N GLY A 17 18.24 13.01 3.29
CA GLY A 17 18.74 12.40 2.05
C GLY A 17 18.19 13.00 0.75
N ARG A 18 18.82 12.63 -0.37
CA ARG A 18 18.39 13.06 -1.71
C ARG A 18 17.03 12.44 -2.07
N PHE A 19 16.92 11.13 -1.88
CA PHE A 19 15.69 10.38 -2.04
C PHE A 19 15.42 9.63 -0.75
N GLY A 20 14.23 9.77 -0.17
CA GLY A 20 13.79 8.87 0.89
C GLY A 20 13.67 7.44 0.35
N ALA A 21 13.00 7.31 -0.80
CA ALA A 21 12.95 6.08 -1.57
C ALA A 21 13.04 6.33 -3.08
N TRP A 22 13.86 5.51 -3.77
CA TRP A 22 13.93 5.46 -5.23
C TRP A 22 13.37 4.13 -5.73
N MET A 23 12.26 4.18 -6.46
CA MET A 23 11.37 3.03 -6.67
C MET A 23 10.94 2.86 -8.12
N GLY A 24 11.01 1.61 -8.59
CA GLY A 24 10.33 1.18 -9.81
C GLY A 24 10.14 -0.32 -9.85
N ASN A 25 8.93 -0.74 -10.24
CA ASN A 25 8.43 -2.12 -10.18
C ASN A 25 7.13 -2.22 -10.98
N GLN A 26 6.77 -3.40 -11.47
CA GLN A 26 5.48 -3.61 -12.15
C GLN A 26 4.30 -3.10 -11.29
N GLN A 27 4.19 -3.61 -10.06
CA GLN A 27 3.18 -3.19 -9.11
C GLN A 27 3.64 -3.27 -7.66
N PHE A 28 3.01 -2.49 -6.79
CA PHE A 28 3.26 -2.55 -5.34
C PHE A 28 2.16 -1.85 -4.54
N THR A 29 2.00 -2.28 -3.28
CA THR A 29 1.19 -1.59 -2.28
C THR A 29 2.06 -1.10 -1.14
N VAL A 30 1.99 0.20 -0.85
CA VAL A 30 2.76 0.86 0.23
C VAL A 30 1.79 1.46 1.23
N ARG A 31 1.96 1.20 2.53
CA ARG A 31 1.08 1.73 3.59
C ARG A 31 1.83 2.28 4.80
N ASN A 32 1.34 3.34 5.45
CA ASN A 32 1.84 3.83 6.74
C ASN A 32 3.35 4.11 6.68
N VAL A 33 3.71 5.04 5.79
CA VAL A 33 5.11 5.42 5.58
C VAL A 33 5.30 6.91 5.79
N TYR A 34 6.40 7.27 6.44
CA TYR A 34 6.72 8.63 6.86
C TYR A 34 8.01 9.09 6.19
N PHE A 35 7.97 10.27 5.60
CA PHE A 35 9.13 10.92 4.99
C PHE A 35 9.28 12.32 5.57
N SER A 36 10.47 12.63 6.08
CA SER A 36 10.78 13.96 6.59
C SER A 36 12.15 14.45 6.14
N GLU A 37 12.25 15.75 5.85
CA GLU A 37 13.52 16.43 5.52
C GLU A 37 14.25 15.85 4.29
N CYS A 38 13.55 15.08 3.45
CA CYS A 38 14.10 14.60 2.19
C CYS A 38 14.10 15.72 1.15
N LYS A 39 15.09 15.74 0.25
CA LYS A 39 14.95 16.57 -0.96
C LYS A 39 13.72 16.08 -1.76
N THR A 40 13.68 14.79 -2.06
CA THR A 40 12.50 14.15 -2.64
C THR A 40 12.13 12.95 -1.77
N ALA A 41 10.92 12.92 -1.22
CA ALA A 41 10.49 11.82 -0.37
C ALA A 41 10.44 10.51 -1.17
N ILE A 42 9.76 10.51 -2.31
CA ILE A 42 9.68 9.36 -3.21
C ILE A 42 10.02 9.79 -4.64
N CYS A 43 10.97 9.12 -5.27
CA CYS A 43 11.20 9.21 -6.71
C CYS A 43 10.77 7.89 -7.36
N MET A 44 9.75 7.96 -8.22
CA MET A 44 9.17 6.82 -8.93
C MET A 44 9.69 6.82 -10.37
N HIS A 45 10.62 5.91 -10.71
CA HIS A 45 11.24 5.90 -12.04
C HIS A 45 10.47 5.09 -13.08
N TRP A 46 9.75 4.04 -12.68
CA TRP A 46 8.76 3.38 -13.56
C TRP A 46 7.79 2.49 -12.79
N ASN A 47 6.58 2.31 -13.33
CA ASN A 47 5.68 1.23 -12.91
C ASN A 47 4.65 0.87 -13.98
N TRP A 48 3.83 -0.16 -13.71
CA TRP A 48 2.53 -0.32 -14.34
C TRP A 48 1.42 0.24 -13.44
N ALA A 49 1.37 -0.17 -12.16
CA ALA A 49 0.37 0.30 -11.20
C ALA A 49 0.83 0.22 -9.74
N TRP A 50 0.76 1.32 -9.00
CA TRP A 50 1.04 1.32 -7.56
C TRP A 50 -0.07 2.00 -6.76
N THR A 51 -0.26 1.51 -5.54
CA THR A 51 -1.19 2.08 -4.57
C THR A 51 -0.41 2.48 -3.31
N PHE A 52 -0.49 3.76 -2.97
CA PHE A 52 0.04 4.33 -1.73
C PHE A 52 -1.13 4.73 -0.84
N ILE A 53 -1.17 4.19 0.37
CA ILE A 53 -2.22 4.47 1.36
C ILE A 53 -1.52 4.99 2.62
N ASP A 54 -2.05 6.01 3.30
CA ASP A 54 -1.52 6.43 4.61
C ASP A 54 -0.03 6.84 4.51
N VAL A 55 0.22 7.91 3.75
CA VAL A 55 1.57 8.43 3.49
C VAL A 55 1.72 9.81 4.10
N HIS A 56 2.76 10.00 4.89
CA HIS A 56 3.05 11.25 5.56
C HIS A 56 4.32 11.87 5.00
N VAL A 57 4.22 13.08 4.48
CA VAL A 57 5.37 13.83 3.95
C VAL A 57 5.46 15.16 4.70
N HIS A 58 6.61 15.43 5.29
CA HIS A 58 6.84 16.65 6.06
C HIS A 58 8.17 17.30 5.71
N ASN A 59 8.18 18.61 5.48
CA ASN A 59 9.40 19.38 5.26
C ASN A 59 10.29 18.80 4.14
N CYS A 60 9.67 18.36 3.03
CA CYS A 60 10.38 17.86 1.85
C CYS A 60 10.31 18.89 0.71
N GLU A 61 11.28 18.93 -0.20
CA GLU A 61 11.13 19.80 -1.40
C GLU A 61 10.03 19.23 -2.30
N ILE A 62 10.09 17.93 -2.59
CA ILE A 62 9.12 17.19 -3.41
C ILE A 62 8.62 15.96 -2.65
N GLY A 63 7.30 15.78 -2.56
CA GLY A 63 6.70 14.55 -2.01
C GLY A 63 6.92 13.33 -2.92
N LEU A 64 6.41 13.40 -4.14
CA LEU A 64 6.49 12.33 -5.13
C LEU A 64 6.92 12.87 -6.49
N GLU A 65 8.09 12.45 -6.97
CA GLU A 65 8.57 12.74 -8.31
C GLU A 65 8.25 11.56 -9.25
N LEU A 66 7.59 11.85 -10.38
CA LEU A 66 7.23 10.87 -11.40
C LEU A 66 8.06 11.07 -12.67
N LEU A 67 8.87 10.06 -12.99
CA LEU A 67 9.65 10.09 -14.23
C LEU A 67 8.80 9.81 -15.47
N GLY A 68 9.18 10.46 -16.56
CA GLY A 68 8.45 10.51 -17.82
C GLY A 68 8.36 9.16 -18.53
N MET A 69 7.23 8.93 -19.19
CA MET A 69 7.10 7.88 -20.22
C MET A 69 7.64 8.42 -21.55
N PHE A 70 8.53 7.66 -22.20
CA PHE A 70 9.09 7.97 -23.51
C PHE A 70 8.92 6.78 -24.46
N PRO A 71 8.95 6.98 -25.79
CA PRO A 71 8.77 5.89 -26.76
C PRO A 71 9.71 4.69 -26.56
N ASP A 72 10.93 4.94 -26.08
CA ASP A 72 12.01 3.98 -25.86
C ASP A 72 12.30 3.69 -24.39
N LYS A 73 11.59 4.35 -23.46
CA LYS A 73 11.81 4.21 -22.01
C LYS A 73 10.49 4.22 -21.25
N GLN A 74 10.20 3.08 -20.63
CA GLN A 74 9.09 2.94 -19.70
C GLN A 74 9.25 3.94 -18.53
N GLY A 75 8.20 4.72 -18.28
CA GLY A 75 8.06 5.61 -17.13
C GLY A 75 6.95 5.16 -16.19
N VAL A 76 6.36 6.11 -15.47
CA VAL A 76 5.27 5.84 -14.53
C VAL A 76 3.95 5.61 -15.27
N GLY A 77 3.31 4.46 -15.02
CA GLY A 77 2.05 4.03 -15.64
C GLY A 77 0.81 4.52 -14.90
N SER A 78 0.62 4.10 -13.65
CA SER A 78 -0.53 4.50 -12.84
C SER A 78 -0.29 4.50 -11.34
N LEU A 79 -1.00 5.40 -10.65
CA LEU A 79 -0.87 5.65 -9.21
C LEU A 79 -2.22 5.99 -8.58
N ILE A 80 -2.48 5.38 -7.44
CA ILE A 80 -3.51 5.80 -6.49
C ILE A 80 -2.81 6.27 -5.22
N LEU A 81 -3.03 7.53 -4.86
CA LEU A 81 -2.50 8.16 -3.65
C LEU A 81 -3.68 8.44 -2.72
N SER A 82 -3.90 7.56 -1.75
CA SER A 82 -5.03 7.63 -0.81
C SER A 82 -4.56 7.98 0.60
N ASP A 83 -5.26 8.87 1.29
CA ASP A 83 -4.94 9.25 2.69
C ASP A 83 -3.49 9.75 2.84
N TRP A 84 -3.15 10.76 2.05
CA TRP A 84 -1.85 11.42 2.14
C TRP A 84 -1.95 12.66 3.02
N ASP A 85 -1.04 12.81 3.99
CA ASP A 85 -0.87 14.03 4.77
C ASP A 85 0.46 14.68 4.36
N VAL A 86 0.39 15.85 3.73
CA VAL A 86 1.58 16.55 3.23
C VAL A 86 1.68 17.94 3.84
N SER A 87 2.80 18.23 4.47
CA SER A 87 3.02 19.51 5.14
C SER A 87 4.37 20.13 4.90
N ASP A 88 4.41 21.47 4.90
CA ASP A 88 5.64 22.27 4.85
C ASP A 88 6.55 21.88 3.68
N SER A 89 5.95 21.50 2.55
CA SER A 89 6.65 20.91 1.39
C SER A 89 6.33 21.70 0.13
N SER A 90 7.29 21.88 -0.78
CA SER A 90 7.06 22.77 -1.93
C SER A 90 6.06 22.18 -2.92
N VAL A 91 6.19 20.88 -3.23
CA VAL A 91 5.32 20.19 -4.19
C VAL A 91 4.89 18.82 -3.65
N VAL A 92 3.59 18.47 -3.73
CA VAL A 92 3.15 17.11 -3.39
C VAL A 92 3.53 16.12 -4.48
N VAL A 93 3.07 16.31 -5.72
CA VAL A 93 3.41 15.47 -6.88
C VAL A 93 4.05 16.31 -7.98
N GLN A 94 5.27 15.97 -8.38
CA GLN A 94 5.99 16.58 -9.50
C GLN A 94 6.05 15.60 -10.67
N LEU A 95 5.64 16.06 -11.86
CA LEU A 95 5.69 15.30 -13.10
C LEU A 95 6.85 15.78 -13.96
N GLU A 96 7.68 14.87 -14.46
CA GLU A 96 8.68 15.19 -15.49
C GLU A 96 8.01 15.59 -16.82
N LYS A 97 6.82 15.03 -17.08
CA LYS A 97 6.01 15.23 -18.29
C LYS A 97 4.54 15.31 -17.95
N GLU A 98 3.80 16.22 -18.59
CA GLU A 98 2.36 16.39 -18.29
C GLU A 98 1.57 15.14 -18.72
N GLY A 99 1.99 14.43 -19.76
CA GLY A 99 1.36 13.18 -20.18
C GLY A 99 1.60 11.98 -19.25
N THR A 100 2.56 12.06 -18.32
CA THR A 100 3.00 10.93 -17.51
C THR A 100 1.95 10.47 -16.50
N GLY A 101 1.70 9.16 -16.49
CA GLY A 101 0.92 8.51 -15.46
C GLY A 101 -0.59 8.80 -15.50
N ARG A 102 -1.35 7.79 -15.11
CA ARG A 102 -2.70 7.97 -14.56
C ARG A 102 -2.53 8.22 -13.05
N LEU A 103 -3.13 9.28 -12.53
CA LEU A 103 -2.95 9.70 -11.15
C LEU A 103 -4.30 9.93 -10.50
N ILE A 104 -4.54 9.28 -9.37
CA ILE A 104 -5.67 9.54 -8.48
C ILE A 104 -5.13 10.07 -7.17
N LEU A 105 -5.68 11.19 -6.71
CA LEU A 105 -5.54 11.70 -5.36
C LEU A 105 -6.86 11.47 -4.65
N ASP A 106 -6.85 10.75 -3.55
CA ASP A 106 -8.04 10.39 -2.77
C ASP A 106 -7.83 10.75 -1.29
N ASN A 107 -8.66 11.65 -0.76
CA ASN A 107 -8.55 12.18 0.60
C ASN A 107 -7.12 12.62 0.98
N MET A 108 -6.57 13.59 0.24
CA MET A 108 -5.24 14.15 0.50
C MET A 108 -5.35 15.45 1.28
N HIS A 109 -4.73 15.48 2.46
CA HIS A 109 -4.66 16.64 3.34
C HIS A 109 -3.35 17.39 3.11
N ILE A 110 -3.45 18.70 2.94
CA ILE A 110 -2.30 19.54 2.67
C ILE A 110 -2.23 20.71 3.65
N ARG A 111 -1.01 21.06 4.06
CA ARG A 111 -0.72 22.25 4.86
C ARG A 111 0.56 22.91 4.39
N ASP A 112 0.55 24.21 4.14
CA ASP A 112 1.75 24.98 3.77
C ASP A 112 2.49 24.38 2.54
N VAL A 113 1.72 24.00 1.51
CA VAL A 113 2.22 23.47 0.24
C VAL A 113 2.06 24.50 -0.86
N GLN A 114 3.02 24.63 -1.79
CA GLN A 114 2.93 25.60 -2.90
C GLN A 114 2.18 25.06 -4.11
N SER A 115 2.35 23.77 -4.43
CA SER A 115 1.66 23.10 -5.54
C SER A 115 1.31 21.66 -5.18
N ILE A 116 0.07 21.23 -5.44
CA ILE A 116 -0.33 19.83 -5.19
C ILE A 116 0.14 18.95 -6.34
N VAL A 117 -0.17 19.33 -7.58
CA VAL A 117 0.35 18.62 -8.77
C VAL A 117 1.04 19.64 -9.66
N LYS A 118 2.32 19.43 -9.96
CA LYS A 118 3.15 20.32 -10.78
C LYS A 118 3.65 19.58 -12.01
N GLY A 119 3.35 20.11 -13.20
CA GLY A 119 3.94 19.68 -14.46
C GLY A 119 5.12 20.56 -14.88
N PRO A 120 5.83 20.21 -15.98
CA PRO A 120 6.95 20.98 -16.50
C PRO A 120 6.57 22.41 -16.92
N SER A 121 5.32 22.66 -17.35
CA SER A 121 4.85 23.99 -17.76
C SER A 121 4.19 24.80 -16.64
N GLY A 122 4.13 24.26 -15.41
CA GLY A 122 3.52 24.92 -14.25
C GLY A 122 2.59 24.02 -13.44
N PRO A 123 1.87 24.58 -12.45
CA PRO A 123 0.96 23.81 -11.62
C PRO A 123 -0.26 23.31 -12.43
N LEU A 124 -0.64 22.06 -12.18
CA LEU A 124 -1.88 21.42 -12.64
C LEU A 124 -2.96 21.46 -11.54
N LEU A 125 -2.56 21.43 -10.28
CA LEU A 125 -3.46 21.55 -9.14
C LEU A 125 -2.77 22.39 -8.05
N LEU A 126 -3.39 23.51 -7.70
CA LEU A 126 -2.95 24.40 -6.62
C LEU A 126 -3.80 24.17 -5.35
N PRO A 127 -3.23 24.40 -4.16
CA PRO A 127 -4.00 24.48 -2.92
C PRO A 127 -5.00 25.65 -2.98
N LYS A 128 -6.18 25.49 -2.36
CA LYS A 128 -7.16 26.58 -2.24
C LYS A 128 -6.77 27.61 -1.18
N CYS A 129 -6.07 27.18 -0.14
CA CYS A 129 -5.56 28.00 0.95
C CYS A 129 -4.45 27.24 1.69
N THR A 130 -3.91 27.83 2.76
CA THR A 130 -2.82 27.23 3.56
C THR A 130 -3.10 25.82 4.04
N GLN A 131 -4.34 25.52 4.43
CA GLN A 131 -4.80 24.19 4.80
C GLN A 131 -5.95 23.78 3.90
N ASP A 132 -5.80 22.71 3.12
CA ASP A 132 -6.81 22.29 2.16
C ASP A 132 -6.89 20.75 2.14
N THR A 133 -7.96 20.23 1.57
CA THR A 133 -8.20 18.79 1.43
C THR A 133 -8.72 18.49 0.04
N VAL A 134 -7.93 17.73 -0.72
CA VAL A 134 -8.32 17.17 -2.01
C VAL A 134 -9.10 15.90 -1.75
N LYS A 135 -10.44 16.00 -1.80
CA LYS A 135 -11.33 14.86 -1.57
C LYS A 135 -11.15 13.76 -2.61
N PHE A 136 -11.22 14.14 -3.88
CA PHE A 136 -10.88 13.27 -5.00
C PHE A 136 -10.49 14.14 -6.19
N TRP A 137 -9.39 13.78 -6.84
CA TRP A 137 -8.92 14.42 -8.06
C TRP A 137 -8.25 13.37 -8.92
N LEU A 138 -8.43 13.46 -10.23
CA LEU A 138 -7.79 12.53 -11.14
C LEU A 138 -7.13 13.24 -12.30
N LYS A 139 -6.17 12.55 -12.90
CA LYS A 139 -5.55 12.86 -14.17
C LYS A 139 -5.34 11.58 -14.97
N ALA A 140 -5.70 11.60 -16.25
CA ALA A 140 -5.47 10.50 -17.17
C ALA A 140 -5.32 11.00 -18.61
N PRO A 141 -4.72 10.22 -19.53
CA PRO A 141 -4.78 10.50 -20.95
C PRO A 141 -6.24 10.65 -21.42
N ALA A 142 -6.50 11.59 -22.34
CA ALA A 142 -7.82 11.76 -22.92
C ALA A 142 -8.10 10.65 -23.93
N SER A 143 -8.72 9.55 -23.45
CA SER A 143 -9.06 8.37 -24.27
C SER A 143 -10.44 8.43 -24.93
N LEU A 144 -11.23 9.46 -24.61
CA LEU A 144 -12.56 9.71 -25.18
C LEU A 144 -12.54 10.99 -26.03
N PRO A 145 -13.45 11.15 -27.01
CA PRO A 145 -13.55 12.38 -27.80
C PRO A 145 -14.00 13.60 -26.97
N SER A 146 -14.78 13.36 -25.92
CA SER A 146 -15.31 14.38 -25.01
C SER A 146 -15.05 13.97 -23.56
N ALA A 147 -14.75 14.96 -22.72
CA ALA A 147 -14.52 14.73 -21.30
C ALA A 147 -15.79 14.17 -20.63
N PRO A 148 -15.65 13.24 -19.68
CA PRO A 148 -16.67 13.05 -18.65
C PRO A 148 -16.98 14.42 -18.00
N SER A 149 -18.25 14.65 -17.65
CA SER A 149 -18.82 15.99 -17.39
C SER A 149 -18.08 16.87 -16.36
N GLU A 150 -17.28 16.28 -15.47
CA GLU A 150 -16.58 17.00 -14.40
C GLU A 150 -15.10 17.28 -14.73
N LEU A 151 -14.53 16.63 -15.75
CA LEU A 151 -13.09 16.73 -16.08
C LEU A 151 -12.82 17.79 -17.15
N GLN A 152 -11.67 18.45 -17.02
CA GLN A 152 -11.21 19.44 -17.97
C GLN A 152 -10.23 18.80 -18.96
N LEU A 153 -10.45 19.05 -20.26
CA LEU A 153 -9.50 18.74 -21.30
C LEU A 153 -8.35 19.75 -21.27
N ARG A 154 -7.11 19.24 -21.24
CA ARG A 154 -5.91 20.05 -21.41
C ARG A 154 -5.06 19.47 -22.52
N HIS A 155 -4.66 20.31 -23.47
CA HIS A 155 -3.71 19.94 -24.50
C HIS A 155 -2.29 20.16 -23.98
N THR A 156 -1.45 19.13 -24.10
CA THR A 156 -0.05 19.15 -23.65
C THR A 156 0.85 18.71 -24.80
N PRO A 157 2.15 19.02 -24.77
CA PRO A 157 3.11 18.49 -25.75
C PRO A 157 3.17 16.95 -25.80
N ASP A 158 2.80 16.26 -24.72
CA ASP A 158 2.79 14.80 -24.63
C ASP A 158 1.43 14.17 -25.02
N GLY A 159 0.48 14.99 -25.48
CA GLY A 159 -0.89 14.59 -25.84
C GLY A 159 -1.96 15.16 -24.90
N PRO A 160 -3.24 15.05 -25.28
CA PRO A 160 -4.34 15.56 -24.48
C PRO A 160 -4.56 14.73 -23.20
N ILE A 161 -4.88 15.41 -22.10
CA ILE A 161 -5.22 14.79 -20.81
C ILE A 161 -6.57 15.29 -20.31
N TYR A 162 -7.25 14.45 -19.54
CA TYR A 162 -8.36 14.85 -18.68
C TYR A 162 -7.87 14.97 -17.25
N MET A 163 -8.24 16.06 -16.58
CA MET A 163 -7.92 16.28 -15.18
C MET A 163 -8.97 17.10 -14.46
N GLY A 164 -9.13 16.90 -13.16
CA GLY A 164 -10.08 17.66 -12.36
C GLY A 164 -10.53 16.95 -11.11
N HIS A 165 -11.27 17.70 -10.28
CA HIS A 165 -12.02 17.10 -9.18
C HIS A 165 -13.19 16.31 -9.75
N ILE A 166 -13.46 15.16 -9.14
CA ILE A 166 -14.70 14.43 -9.37
C ILE A 166 -15.35 14.07 -8.05
N SER A 167 -16.61 13.66 -8.11
CA SER A 167 -17.32 13.13 -6.95
C SER A 167 -16.53 11.96 -6.30
N PRO A 168 -16.12 12.07 -5.01
CA PRO A 168 -15.39 11.00 -4.34
C PRO A 168 -16.26 9.75 -4.19
N PRO A 169 -15.68 8.54 -4.32
CA PRO A 169 -16.38 7.32 -3.97
C PRO A 169 -16.75 7.33 -2.49
N VAL A 170 -17.90 6.74 -2.16
CA VAL A 170 -18.35 6.60 -0.77
C VAL A 170 -17.37 5.70 -0.01
N ARG A 171 -16.95 6.14 1.17
CA ARG A 171 -16.15 5.36 2.11
C ARG A 171 -17.04 4.84 3.25
N PRO A 172 -17.43 3.55 3.25
CA PRO A 172 -18.24 2.98 4.32
C PRO A 172 -17.54 3.11 5.67
N GLN A 173 -18.25 3.55 6.70
CA GLN A 173 -17.68 3.79 8.03
C GLN A 173 -17.03 2.54 8.65
N CYS A 174 -17.52 1.34 8.31
CA CYS A 174 -16.95 0.07 8.76
C CYS A 174 -15.58 -0.26 8.14
N LEU A 175 -15.15 0.45 7.09
CA LEU A 175 -13.86 0.28 6.43
C LEU A 175 -12.86 1.41 6.76
N THR A 176 -13.29 2.39 7.55
CA THR A 176 -12.47 3.57 7.88
C THR A 176 -12.20 3.69 9.38
N ASN A 177 -11.08 4.30 9.73
CA ASN A 177 -10.78 4.68 11.11
C ASN A 177 -11.60 5.93 11.54
N LYS A 178 -11.42 6.38 12.78
CA LYS A 178 -12.14 7.56 13.33
C LYS A 178 -11.85 8.88 12.60
N LYS A 179 -10.77 8.96 11.82
CA LYS A 179 -10.41 10.12 11.00
C LYS A 179 -11.00 10.04 9.57
N GLY A 180 -11.66 8.95 9.21
CA GLY A 180 -12.19 8.73 7.86
C GLY A 180 -11.15 8.19 6.85
N HIS A 181 -9.94 7.86 7.31
CA HIS A 181 -8.92 7.17 6.51
C HIS A 181 -9.23 5.69 6.43
N TRP A 182 -8.75 5.00 5.41
CA TRP A 182 -8.87 3.53 5.33
C TRP A 182 -8.28 2.86 6.57
N PHE A 183 -8.96 1.82 7.07
CA PHE A 183 -8.45 1.07 8.21
C PHE A 183 -7.13 0.37 7.83
N GLY A 184 -6.06 0.73 8.53
CA GLY A 184 -4.76 0.09 8.45
C GLY A 184 -4.40 -0.58 9.78
N ARG A 185 -3.79 -1.76 9.72
CA ARG A 185 -3.23 -2.44 10.88
C ARG A 185 -1.88 -3.04 10.50
N GLU A 186 -0.89 -2.79 11.34
CA GLU A 186 0.47 -3.33 11.20
C GLU A 186 0.47 -4.84 11.45
N LYS A 187 1.45 -5.54 10.87
CA LYS A 187 1.66 -6.96 11.20
C LYS A 187 1.98 -7.05 12.69
N PRO A 188 1.17 -7.76 13.51
CA PRO A 188 1.49 -7.90 14.93
C PRO A 188 2.88 -8.53 15.10
N SER A 189 3.73 -7.89 15.91
CA SER A 189 5.05 -8.41 16.27
C SER A 189 5.02 -9.29 17.51
N TYR A 190 3.97 -9.16 18.35
CA TYR A 190 3.81 -9.85 19.63
C TYR A 190 4.99 -9.63 20.62
N GLU A 191 5.78 -8.56 20.46
CA GLU A 191 6.99 -8.29 21.26
C GLU A 191 6.77 -8.30 22.79
N THR A 192 5.59 -7.88 23.24
CA THR A 192 5.24 -7.81 24.65
C THR A 192 4.52 -9.05 25.18
N TRP A 193 4.39 -10.10 24.36
CA TRP A 193 3.71 -11.34 24.75
C TRP A 193 4.70 -12.36 25.32
N HIS A 194 4.45 -12.75 26.57
CA HIS A 194 5.34 -13.67 27.29
C HIS A 194 4.86 -15.14 27.27
N ASN A 195 3.61 -15.38 26.87
CA ASN A 195 2.96 -16.70 26.93
C ASN A 195 2.80 -17.30 25.53
N LEU A 196 3.91 -17.81 24.98
CA LEU A 196 3.93 -18.53 23.70
C LEU A 196 3.65 -20.01 23.91
N VAL A 197 2.70 -20.56 23.16
CA VAL A 197 2.33 -21.98 23.17
C VAL A 197 2.87 -22.64 21.90
N ASN A 198 3.97 -23.39 22.01
CA ASN A 198 4.56 -24.09 20.87
C ASN A 198 3.75 -25.36 20.53
N VAL A 199 3.29 -25.47 19.28
CA VAL A 199 2.52 -26.62 18.77
C VAL A 199 3.24 -27.97 18.93
N GLN A 200 4.58 -27.99 18.95
CA GLN A 200 5.35 -29.22 19.16
C GLN A 200 5.17 -29.81 20.56
N LYS A 201 4.81 -28.99 21.57
CA LYS A 201 4.46 -29.49 22.91
C LYS A 201 3.20 -30.34 22.90
N TYR A 202 2.39 -30.24 21.85
CA TYR A 202 1.15 -30.99 21.64
C TYR A 202 1.33 -32.16 20.67
N GLY A 203 2.56 -32.45 20.26
CA GLY A 203 2.90 -33.57 19.38
C GLY A 203 2.82 -33.26 17.89
N ALA A 204 2.60 -32.00 17.49
CA ALA A 204 2.70 -31.60 16.10
C ALA A 204 4.17 -31.68 15.66
N LYS A 205 4.48 -32.48 14.65
CA LYS A 205 5.85 -32.79 14.24
C LYS A 205 6.39 -31.83 13.20
N GLY A 206 5.58 -31.41 12.24
CA GLY A 206 6.03 -30.55 11.15
C GLY A 206 7.04 -31.22 10.21
N ASP A 207 7.00 -32.55 10.10
CA ASP A 207 7.96 -33.38 9.35
C ASP A 207 7.57 -33.64 7.88
N GLY A 208 6.41 -33.13 7.44
CA GLY A 208 5.88 -33.28 6.09
C GLY A 208 5.24 -34.65 5.80
N VAL A 209 5.13 -35.53 6.79
CA VAL A 209 4.63 -36.91 6.61
C VAL A 209 3.59 -37.27 7.67
N SER A 210 3.84 -36.95 8.93
CA SER A 210 2.97 -37.27 10.05
C SER A 210 1.70 -36.44 10.01
N ASP A 211 0.57 -37.07 10.32
CA ASP A 211 -0.70 -36.38 10.50
C ASP A 211 -0.69 -35.54 11.78
N ASP A 212 -0.60 -34.22 11.61
CA ASP A 212 -0.55 -33.25 12.70
C ASP A 212 -1.93 -32.67 13.05
N THR A 213 -3.01 -33.12 12.37
CA THR A 213 -4.37 -32.56 12.50
C THR A 213 -4.83 -32.50 13.95
N LYS A 214 -4.74 -33.64 14.66
CA LYS A 214 -5.21 -33.73 16.05
C LYS A 214 -4.38 -32.86 16.98
N ALA A 215 -3.05 -32.88 16.82
CA ALA A 215 -2.15 -32.12 17.67
C ALA A 215 -2.41 -30.61 17.54
N ILE A 216 -2.57 -30.13 16.31
CA ILE A 216 -2.85 -28.72 16.04
C ILE A 216 -4.25 -28.32 16.53
N GLN A 217 -5.26 -29.16 16.32
CA GLN A 217 -6.61 -28.89 16.83
C GLN A 217 -6.63 -28.73 18.36
N VAL A 218 -5.94 -29.60 19.09
CA VAL A 218 -5.86 -29.50 20.56
C VAL A 218 -5.21 -28.18 20.99
N VAL A 219 -4.15 -27.73 20.31
CA VAL A 219 -3.52 -26.43 20.62
C VAL A 219 -4.50 -25.28 20.36
N LEU A 220 -5.23 -25.31 19.24
CA LEU A 220 -6.21 -24.28 18.87
C LEU A 220 -7.31 -24.17 19.93
N ASP A 221 -7.78 -25.30 20.45
CA ASP A 221 -8.85 -25.36 21.44
C ASP A 221 -8.39 -24.90 22.84
N GLU A 222 -7.16 -25.21 23.23
CA GLU A 222 -6.64 -24.92 24.59
C GLU A 222 -5.96 -23.54 24.72
N ALA A 223 -5.37 -23.00 23.65
CA ALA A 223 -4.53 -21.81 23.71
C ALA A 223 -5.29 -20.50 23.37
N ILE A 224 -6.62 -20.47 23.54
CA ILE A 224 -7.42 -19.26 23.28
C ILE A 224 -6.93 -18.10 24.16
N GLY A 225 -6.65 -16.95 23.52
CA GLY A 225 -6.10 -15.77 24.19
C GLY A 225 -4.60 -15.86 24.48
N GLN A 226 -3.91 -16.94 24.11
CA GLN A 226 -2.46 -17.07 24.10
C GLN A 226 -1.94 -17.04 22.66
N VAL A 227 -0.63 -16.79 22.48
CA VAL A 227 -0.03 -16.79 21.13
C VAL A 227 0.49 -18.19 20.83
N ILE A 228 -0.15 -18.86 19.89
CA ILE A 228 0.28 -20.14 19.35
C ILE A 228 1.51 -19.89 18.47
N PHE A 229 2.62 -20.53 18.81
CA PHE A 229 3.85 -20.49 18.05
C PHE A 229 3.99 -21.75 17.20
N VAL A 230 4.18 -21.57 15.89
CA VAL A 230 4.37 -22.65 14.92
C VAL A 230 5.81 -22.59 14.40
N PRO A 231 6.71 -23.46 14.90
CA PRO A 231 8.06 -23.58 14.37
C PRO A 231 8.06 -23.86 12.86
N TYR A 232 9.17 -23.57 12.19
CA TYR A 232 9.31 -23.91 10.77
C TYR A 232 9.14 -25.42 10.57
N GLY A 233 8.34 -25.80 9.58
CA GLY A 233 8.03 -27.20 9.28
C GLY A 233 6.89 -27.34 8.28
N VAL A 234 6.63 -28.58 7.88
CA VAL A 234 5.50 -28.95 7.02
C VAL A 234 4.55 -29.83 7.82
N TYR A 235 3.37 -29.32 8.13
CA TYR A 235 2.39 -29.95 8.99
C TYR A 235 1.26 -30.51 8.13
N VAL A 236 1.17 -31.84 8.03
CA VAL A 236 0.16 -32.52 7.20
C VAL A 236 -1.17 -32.55 7.95
N LEU A 237 -2.23 -32.11 7.28
CA LEU A 237 -3.60 -32.08 7.79
C LEU A 237 -4.47 -33.00 6.94
N HIS A 238 -5.15 -33.95 7.58
CA HIS A 238 -6.09 -34.88 6.95
C HIS A 238 -7.57 -34.53 7.19
N ASP A 239 -7.86 -33.52 8.02
CA ASP A 239 -9.21 -33.00 8.22
C ASP A 239 -9.20 -31.48 8.47
N THR A 240 -10.39 -30.88 8.49
CA THR A 240 -10.60 -29.45 8.74
C THR A 240 -10.12 -29.08 10.15
N LEU A 241 -9.35 -27.99 10.26
CA LEU A 241 -9.06 -27.35 11.55
C LEU A 241 -10.12 -26.30 11.87
N HIS A 242 -10.70 -26.38 13.05
CA HIS A 242 -11.60 -25.36 13.59
C HIS A 242 -10.77 -24.36 14.40
N ILE A 243 -10.71 -23.10 13.96
CA ILE A 243 -9.98 -22.03 14.63
C ILE A 243 -10.95 -21.23 15.51
N PRO A 244 -10.87 -21.31 16.85
CA PRO A 244 -11.75 -20.56 17.72
C PRO A 244 -11.60 -19.03 17.57
N THR A 245 -12.66 -18.30 17.89
CA THR A 245 -12.58 -16.83 17.96
C THR A 245 -11.63 -16.43 19.10
N GLY A 246 -10.69 -15.51 18.81
CA GLY A 246 -9.68 -15.07 19.77
C GLY A 246 -8.35 -15.82 19.70
N THR A 247 -8.20 -16.77 18.77
CA THR A 247 -6.90 -17.39 18.48
C THR A 247 -5.89 -16.37 17.97
N LEU A 248 -4.69 -16.41 18.53
CA LEU A 248 -3.51 -15.68 18.05
C LEU A 248 -2.48 -16.73 17.63
N MET A 249 -1.94 -16.62 16.42
CA MET A 249 -0.98 -17.59 15.90
C MET A 249 0.12 -16.87 15.12
N VAL A 250 1.37 -17.31 15.31
CA VAL A 250 2.54 -16.79 14.61
C VAL A 250 3.46 -17.92 14.19
N GLY A 251 3.94 -17.86 12.96
CA GLY A 251 4.89 -18.81 12.39
C GLY A 251 6.34 -18.34 12.50
N GLU A 252 7.26 -19.28 12.64
CA GLU A 252 8.70 -19.05 12.45
C GLU A 252 9.04 -19.07 10.96
N ALA A 253 9.39 -17.90 10.41
CA ALA A 253 9.59 -17.70 8.98
C ALA A 253 8.36 -18.08 8.15
N GLN A 254 8.31 -19.31 7.60
CA GLN A 254 7.25 -19.79 6.73
C GLN A 254 6.91 -21.26 7.02
N PRO A 255 6.23 -21.57 8.14
CA PRO A 255 5.66 -22.90 8.34
C PRO A 255 4.52 -23.15 7.36
N ILE A 256 4.32 -24.41 6.98
CA ILE A 256 3.37 -24.80 5.95
C ILE A 256 2.35 -25.78 6.55
N PHE A 257 1.06 -25.45 6.47
CA PHE A 257 -0.02 -26.41 6.67
C PHE A 257 -0.45 -26.99 5.32
N VAL A 258 -0.39 -28.30 5.17
CA VAL A 258 -0.75 -28.99 3.92
C VAL A 258 -2.01 -29.82 4.15
N GLY A 259 -3.16 -29.34 3.66
CA GLY A 259 -4.38 -30.13 3.60
C GLY A 259 -4.30 -31.19 2.51
N THR A 260 -4.45 -32.46 2.86
CA THR A 260 -4.39 -33.59 1.92
C THR A 260 -5.24 -34.78 2.38
N GLY A 261 -5.39 -35.78 1.52
CA GLY A 261 -6.13 -37.00 1.81
C GLY A 261 -7.61 -36.95 1.44
N PRO A 262 -8.37 -38.03 1.71
CA PRO A 262 -9.72 -38.23 1.16
C PRO A 262 -10.74 -37.13 1.49
N LYS A 263 -10.54 -36.38 2.59
CA LYS A 263 -11.42 -35.29 3.02
C LYS A 263 -11.39 -34.07 2.11
N PHE A 264 -10.36 -33.92 1.26
CA PHE A 264 -10.18 -32.77 0.37
C PHE A 264 -10.12 -33.14 -1.12
N GLN A 265 -10.56 -34.36 -1.48
CA GLN A 265 -10.47 -34.88 -2.85
C GLN A 265 -11.78 -34.82 -3.64
N ASP A 266 -12.89 -34.43 -3.01
CA ASP A 266 -14.17 -34.24 -3.68
C ASP A 266 -14.31 -32.78 -4.12
N ALA A 267 -14.44 -32.56 -5.42
CA ALA A 267 -14.26 -31.26 -6.10
C ALA A 267 -15.59 -30.57 -6.45
#